data_AF-A0A9D9N7I6-F1
#
_entry.id   AF-A0A9D9N7I6-F1
#
_cell.length_a   1.000
_cell.length_b   1.000
_cell.length_c   1.000
_cell.angle_alpha   90.00
_cell.angle_beta   90.00
_cell.angle_gamma   90.00
#
_symmetry.space_group_name_H-M   'P 1'
#
loop_
_entity.id
_entity.type
_entity.pdbx_description
1 polymer ?
#
loop_
_entity_poly.entity_id
_entity_poly.type
_entity_poly.pdbx_seq_one_letter_code
_entity_poly.pdbx_strand_id
1 'polypeptide(L)'
;MIGYIQQIEQEEEREKAGKSYAYEVGSLITAFFGNEKIREEEEGAKFVLKIQIQEQYIKLQIEENGSIVEQSEGSFAQTKLSKRRNELKRYVYQLFVTYTKKELPWGTLTGIRPTKIAMEFLQEGKTEQEIVKYYEQEYLATEQKATMCAKIATREQALLGTFPYEEQYSLY
;
A
#
# COMPACT_ATOMS: atom_id res chain seq x y z
N MET A 1 -16.46 -7.34 -11.32
CA MET A 1 -15.88 -8.30 -10.36
C MET A 1 -14.43 -8.52 -10.78
N ILE A 2 -13.53 -8.66 -9.82
CA ILE A 2 -12.09 -8.77 -10.08
C ILE A 2 -11.59 -10.09 -9.51
N GLY A 3 -10.89 -10.86 -10.34
CA GLY A 3 -10.25 -12.11 -9.95
C GLY A 3 -8.92 -11.83 -9.26
N TYR A 4 -8.65 -12.50 -8.15
CA TYR A 4 -7.39 -12.42 -7.43
C TYR A 4 -6.89 -13.81 -7.07
N ILE A 5 -5.69 -14.17 -7.50
CA ILE A 5 -5.07 -15.46 -7.21
C ILE A 5 -3.68 -15.21 -6.65
N GLN A 6 -3.44 -15.72 -5.45
CA GLN A 6 -2.15 -15.64 -4.76
C GLN A 6 -1.56 -17.02 -4.57
N GLN A 7 -0.37 -17.24 -5.10
CA GLN A 7 0.42 -18.45 -4.91
C GLN A 7 1.73 -18.06 -4.22
N ILE A 8 1.94 -18.59 -3.01
CA ILE A 8 3.18 -18.42 -2.24
C ILE A 8 3.74 -19.82 -2.03
N GLU A 9 4.95 -20.08 -2.55
CA GLU A 9 5.56 -21.40 -2.46
C GLU A 9 6.08 -21.72 -1.05
N GLN A 10 6.59 -20.73 -0.32
CA GLN A 10 7.06 -20.94 1.04
C GLN A 10 5.89 -21.00 2.03
N GLU A 11 5.69 -22.16 2.66
CA GLU A 11 4.60 -22.41 3.60
C GLU A 11 4.65 -21.49 4.82
N GLU A 12 5.84 -21.21 5.35
CA GLU A 12 6.02 -20.30 6.50
C GLU A 12 5.69 -18.84 6.15
N GLU A 13 6.06 -18.37 4.95
CA GLU A 13 5.69 -17.03 4.47
C GLU A 13 4.19 -16.95 4.13
N ARG A 14 3.62 -18.03 3.58
CA ARG A 14 2.18 -18.12 3.31
C ARG A 14 1.35 -18.03 4.59
N GLU A 15 1.76 -18.70 5.66
CA GLU A 15 1.04 -18.70 6.93
C GLU A 15 1.16 -17.35 7.66
N LYS A 16 2.37 -16.76 7.68
CA LYS A 16 2.65 -15.51 8.41
C LYS A 16 2.26 -14.24 7.65
N ALA A 17 2.52 -14.19 6.34
CA ALA A 17 2.38 -12.99 5.53
C ALA A 17 1.29 -13.10 4.45
N GLY A 18 0.87 -14.30 4.07
CA GLY A 18 -0.09 -14.51 2.98
C GLY A 18 -1.43 -13.78 3.17
N LYS A 19 -1.97 -13.74 4.40
CA LYS A 19 -3.19 -12.96 4.72
C LYS A 19 -2.95 -11.45 4.65
N SER A 20 -1.78 -10.99 5.07
CA SER A 20 -1.39 -9.58 5.05
C SER A 20 -1.23 -9.09 3.61
N TYR A 21 -0.57 -9.88 2.76
CA TYR A 21 -0.41 -9.59 1.33
C TYR A 21 -1.75 -9.52 0.61
N ALA A 22 -2.63 -10.49 0.82
CA ALA A 22 -3.97 -10.49 0.23
C ALA A 22 -4.79 -9.25 0.64
N TYR A 23 -4.71 -8.84 1.91
CA TYR A 23 -5.39 -7.63 2.38
C TYR A 23 -4.85 -6.36 1.70
N GLU A 24 -3.53 -6.20 1.63
CA GLU A 24 -2.87 -5.03 1.03
C GLU A 24 -3.15 -4.93 -0.47
N VAL A 25 -3.06 -6.06 -1.18
CA VAL A 25 -3.39 -6.14 -2.62
C VAL A 25 -4.87 -5.85 -2.84
N GLY A 26 -5.76 -6.40 -2.00
CA GLY A 26 -7.19 -6.10 -2.07
C GLY A 26 -7.50 -4.62 -1.82
N SER A 27 -6.76 -3.98 -0.92
CA SER A 27 -6.86 -2.54 -0.67
C SER A 27 -6.43 -1.72 -1.90
N LEU A 28 -5.35 -2.12 -2.58
CA LEU A 28 -4.91 -1.50 -3.82
C LEU A 28 -5.91 -1.70 -4.96
N ILE A 29 -6.43 -2.92 -5.14
CA ILE A 29 -7.48 -3.21 -6.13
C ILE A 29 -8.68 -2.29 -5.90
N THR A 30 -9.12 -2.17 -4.64
CA THR A 30 -10.23 -1.28 -4.28
C THR A 30 -9.92 0.18 -4.58
N ALA A 31 -8.68 0.63 -4.40
CA ALA A 31 -8.27 2.00 -4.68
C ALA A 31 -8.25 2.31 -6.19
N PHE A 32 -7.83 1.37 -7.04
CA PHE A 32 -7.77 1.56 -8.50
C PHE A 32 -9.12 1.37 -9.20
N PHE A 33 -9.90 0.37 -8.77
CA PHE A 33 -11.12 -0.07 -9.47
C PHE A 33 -12.41 0.19 -8.68
N GLY A 34 -12.31 0.77 -7.48
CA GLY A 34 -13.46 1.06 -6.61
C GLY A 34 -13.97 -0.18 -5.87
N ASN A 35 -15.23 -0.13 -5.39
CA ASN A 35 -15.87 -1.19 -4.60
C ASN A 35 -16.25 -2.44 -5.43
N GLU A 36 -15.43 -2.87 -6.39
CA GLU A 36 -15.65 -4.13 -7.09
C GLU A 36 -15.41 -5.32 -6.15
N LYS A 37 -16.30 -6.31 -6.19
CA LYS A 37 -16.12 -7.55 -5.42
C LYS A 37 -14.90 -8.32 -5.95
N ILE A 38 -13.96 -8.58 -5.05
CA ILE A 38 -12.77 -9.41 -5.29
C ILE A 38 -13.15 -10.86 -5.01
N ARG A 39 -12.83 -11.77 -5.93
CA ARG A 39 -13.02 -13.22 -5.77
C ARG A 39 -11.77 -13.98 -6.20
N GLU A 40 -11.56 -15.15 -5.62
CA GLU A 40 -10.50 -16.08 -6.03
C GLU A 40 -10.95 -17.01 -7.17
N GLU A 41 -11.75 -16.49 -8.11
CA GLU A 41 -12.34 -17.25 -9.22
C GLU A 41 -12.13 -16.51 -10.54
N GLU A 42 -11.88 -17.26 -11.62
CA GLU A 42 -11.71 -16.73 -12.98
C GLU A 42 -13.07 -16.45 -13.66
N GLU A 43 -14.15 -17.12 -13.24
CA GLU A 43 -15.46 -17.03 -13.88
C GLU A 43 -16.16 -15.67 -13.62
N GLY A 44 -16.37 -14.91 -14.69
CA GLY A 44 -17.10 -13.63 -14.66
C GLY A 44 -16.32 -12.44 -14.11
N ALA A 45 -15.00 -12.59 -13.91
CA ALA A 45 -14.11 -11.47 -13.58
C ALA A 45 -13.77 -10.65 -14.83
N LYS A 46 -13.59 -9.33 -14.67
CA LYS A 46 -13.10 -8.45 -15.75
C LYS A 46 -11.65 -8.76 -16.11
N PHE A 47 -10.84 -8.92 -15.07
CA PHE A 47 -9.44 -9.34 -15.16
C PHE A 47 -9.10 -10.18 -13.92
N VAL A 48 -8.06 -10.98 -14.02
CA VAL A 48 -7.53 -11.83 -12.95
C VAL A 48 -6.09 -11.42 -12.67
N LEU A 49 -5.82 -11.00 -11.43
CA LEU A 49 -4.45 -10.74 -10.96
C LEU A 49 -3.86 -12.02 -10.36
N LYS A 50 -2.82 -12.56 -10.99
CA LYS A 50 -2.04 -13.69 -10.49
C LYS A 50 -0.74 -13.18 -9.89
N ILE A 51 -0.52 -13.50 -8.61
CA ILE A 51 0.71 -13.20 -7.88
C ILE A 51 1.38 -14.51 -7.50
N GLN A 52 2.60 -14.72 -7.97
CA GLN A 52 3.44 -15.87 -7.62
C GLN A 52 4.67 -15.37 -6.87
N ILE A 53 4.87 -15.88 -5.66
CA ILE A 53 6.01 -15.55 -4.81
C ILE A 53 6.82 -16.82 -4.55
N GLN A 54 8.08 -16.79 -4.95
CA GLN A 54 9.04 -17.89 -4.83
C GLN A 54 10.35 -17.36 -4.24
N GLU A 55 10.62 -17.68 -2.98
CA GLU A 55 11.80 -17.22 -2.22
C GLU A 55 12.02 -15.69 -2.21
N GLN A 56 12.89 -15.17 -3.08
CA GLN A 56 13.13 -13.75 -3.29
C GLN A 56 12.51 -13.24 -4.60
N TYR A 57 11.90 -14.09 -5.41
CA TYR A 57 11.33 -13.71 -6.69
C TYR A 57 9.82 -13.51 -6.58
N ILE A 58 9.33 -12.49 -7.27
CA ILE A 58 7.91 -12.20 -7.41
C ILE A 58 7.56 -12.06 -8.88
N LYS A 59 6.48 -12.73 -9.28
CA LYS A 59 5.88 -12.60 -10.59
C LYS A 59 4.42 -12.18 -10.45
N LEU A 60 4.05 -11.15 -11.19
CA LEU A 60 2.71 -10.56 -11.23
C LEU A 60 2.21 -10.62 -12.67
N GLN A 61 0.98 -11.06 -12.85
CA GLN A 61 0.34 -11.13 -14.17
C GLN A 61 -1.11 -10.68 -14.07
N ILE A 62 -1.55 -9.87 -15.02
CA ILE A 62 -2.94 -9.52 -15.23
C ILE A 62 -3.41 -10.27 -16.47
N GLU A 63 -4.42 -11.10 -16.29
CA GLU A 63 -5.08 -11.83 -17.37
C GLU A 63 -6.48 -11.27 -17.62
N GLU A 64 -6.82 -10.98 -18.88
CA GLU A 64 -8.16 -10.61 -19.32
C GLU A 64 -8.64 -11.64 -20.36
N ASN A 65 -9.82 -12.24 -20.13
CA ASN A 65 -10.40 -13.25 -21.03
C ASN A 65 -9.43 -14.38 -21.45
N GLY A 66 -8.53 -14.81 -20.54
CA GLY A 66 -7.54 -15.85 -20.79
C GLY A 66 -6.29 -15.40 -21.55
N SER A 67 -6.13 -14.10 -21.81
CA SER A 67 -4.90 -13.52 -22.39
C SER A 67 -4.17 -12.68 -21.34
N ILE A 68 -2.86 -12.87 -21.21
CA ILE A 68 -2.02 -12.01 -20.35
C ILE A 68 -1.91 -10.64 -21.02
N VAL A 69 -2.47 -9.61 -20.38
CA VAL A 69 -2.43 -8.23 -20.88
C VAL A 69 -1.25 -7.46 -20.32
N GLU A 70 -0.85 -7.74 -19.08
CA GLU A 70 0.28 -7.08 -18.43
C GLU A 70 0.99 -8.07 -17.49
N GLN A 71 2.31 -8.01 -17.44
CA GLN A 71 3.09 -8.82 -16.50
C GLN A 71 4.28 -8.03 -15.97
N SER A 72 4.61 -8.27 -14.71
CA SER A 72 5.78 -7.69 -14.05
C SER A 72 6.46 -8.76 -13.22
N GLU A 73 7.77 -8.82 -13.31
CA GLU A 73 8.59 -9.67 -12.46
C GLU A 73 9.62 -8.82 -11.73
N GLY A 74 10.05 -9.31 -10.58
CA GLY A 74 11.02 -8.62 -9.75
C GLY A 74 11.61 -9.54 -8.70
N SER A 75 12.57 -9.00 -7.96
CA SER A 75 13.11 -9.65 -6.79
C SER A 75 12.98 -8.76 -5.56
N PHE A 76 12.74 -9.38 -4.42
CA PHE A 76 12.75 -8.76 -3.12
C PHE A 76 14.19 -8.51 -2.70
N ALA A 77 14.57 -7.24 -2.59
CA ALA A 77 15.89 -6.87 -2.10
C ALA A 77 16.02 -7.12 -0.58
N GLN A 78 14.89 -7.10 0.14
CA GLN A 78 14.87 -7.21 1.59
C GLN A 78 14.54 -8.64 2.08
N THR A 79 15.26 -9.07 3.12
CA THR A 79 15.02 -10.35 3.80
C THR A 79 13.90 -10.28 4.84
N LYS A 80 13.57 -9.08 5.34
CA LYS A 80 12.53 -8.91 6.38
C LYS A 80 11.14 -8.86 5.75
N LEU A 81 10.23 -9.73 6.23
CA LEU A 81 8.82 -9.81 5.79
C LEU A 81 8.09 -8.46 5.83
N SER A 82 8.33 -7.63 6.85
CA SER A 82 7.68 -6.31 6.97
C SER A 82 8.06 -5.35 5.85
N LYS A 83 9.30 -5.44 5.34
CA LYS A 83 9.78 -4.62 4.23
C LYS A 83 9.38 -5.21 2.87
N ARG A 84 9.38 -6.54 2.74
CA ARG A 84 8.87 -7.24 1.55
C ARG A 84 7.42 -6.86 1.23
N ARG A 85 6.59 -6.65 2.25
CA ARG A 85 5.22 -6.16 2.07
C ARG A 85 5.14 -4.83 1.31
N ASN A 86 6.03 -3.89 1.62
CA ASN A 86 6.04 -2.60 0.93
C ASN A 86 6.54 -2.76 -0.51
N GLU A 87 7.53 -3.61 -0.75
CA GLU A 87 8.01 -3.94 -2.10
C GLU A 87 6.91 -4.60 -2.94
N LEU A 88 6.18 -5.58 -2.38
CA LEU A 88 5.02 -6.20 -3.03
C LEU A 88 4.01 -5.12 -3.46
N LYS A 89 3.68 -4.19 -2.55
CA LYS A 89 2.78 -3.09 -2.87
C LYS A 89 3.29 -2.21 -4.01
N ARG A 90 4.60 -1.93 -4.05
CA ARG A 90 5.19 -1.15 -5.15
C ARG A 90 5.09 -1.87 -6.48
N TYR A 91 5.40 -3.17 -6.52
CA TYR A 91 5.29 -3.96 -7.75
C TYR A 91 3.84 -4.04 -8.25
N VAL A 92 2.90 -4.33 -7.35
CA VAL A 92 1.46 -4.38 -7.67
C VAL A 92 0.96 -3.01 -8.13
N TYR A 93 1.37 -1.94 -7.45
CA TYR A 93 1.02 -0.56 -7.82
C TYR A 93 1.54 -0.22 -9.22
N GLN A 94 2.83 -0.48 -9.51
CA GLN A 94 3.42 -0.20 -10.82
C GLN A 94 2.71 -0.98 -11.93
N LEU A 95 2.39 -2.26 -11.71
CA LEU A 95 1.60 -3.06 -12.65
C LEU A 95 0.24 -2.42 -12.93
N PHE A 96 -0.49 -1.99 -11.90
CA PHE A 96 -1.77 -1.32 -12.07
C PHE A 96 -1.66 0.06 -12.73
N VAL A 97 -0.61 0.83 -12.44
CA VAL A 97 -0.35 2.10 -13.14
C VAL A 97 -0.12 1.85 -14.62
N THR A 98 0.69 0.85 -14.98
CA THR A 98 0.98 0.52 -16.38
C THR A 98 -0.27 0.06 -17.12
N TYR A 99 -1.08 -0.79 -16.47
CA TYR A 99 -2.31 -1.34 -17.00
C TYR A 99 -3.44 -0.30 -17.13
N THR A 100 -3.70 0.47 -16.07
CA THR A 100 -4.80 1.46 -16.05
C THR A 100 -4.41 2.82 -16.63
N LYS A 101 -3.11 3.08 -16.81
CA LYS A 101 -2.52 4.39 -17.13
C LYS A 101 -2.93 5.50 -16.16
N LYS A 102 -3.25 5.14 -14.91
CA LYS A 102 -3.66 6.06 -13.84
C LYS A 102 -2.71 5.94 -12.66
N GLU A 103 -2.41 7.06 -12.02
CA GLU A 103 -1.64 7.10 -10.78
C GLU A 103 -2.54 7.52 -9.62
N LEU A 104 -2.38 6.86 -8.47
CA LEU A 104 -3.09 7.25 -7.26
C LEU A 104 -2.31 8.36 -6.56
N PRO A 105 -2.99 9.43 -6.08
CA PRO A 105 -2.30 10.57 -5.49
C PRO A 105 -1.58 10.23 -4.17
N TRP A 106 -1.97 9.14 -3.51
CA TRP A 106 -1.35 8.60 -2.29
C TRP A 106 -0.45 7.38 -2.56
N GLY A 107 -0.29 6.97 -3.82
CA GLY A 107 0.48 5.78 -4.21
C GLY A 107 -0.01 4.51 -3.53
N THR A 108 0.83 3.94 -2.67
CA THR A 108 0.60 2.68 -1.92
C THR A 108 0.08 2.89 -0.49
N LEU A 109 -0.17 4.14 -0.07
CA LEU A 109 -0.77 4.44 1.24
C LEU A 109 -2.27 4.13 1.22
N THR A 110 -2.58 2.87 1.42
CA THR A 110 -3.95 2.39 1.56
C THR A 110 -4.19 1.90 2.99
N GLY A 111 -5.20 2.46 3.66
CA GLY A 111 -5.65 2.00 5.00
C GLY A 111 -4.91 2.56 6.22
N ILE A 112 -3.69 3.10 6.09
CA ILE A 112 -2.98 3.76 7.19
C ILE A 112 -3.26 5.27 7.16
N ARG A 113 -3.57 5.88 8.32
CA ARG A 113 -3.74 7.34 8.45
C ARG A 113 -2.40 8.03 8.19
N PRO A 114 -2.22 8.77 7.08
CA PRO A 114 -0.94 9.39 6.75
C PRO A 114 -0.51 10.40 7.82
N THR A 115 -1.46 11.12 8.42
CA THR A 115 -1.14 12.10 9.47
C THR A 115 -0.48 11.47 10.70
N LYS A 116 -0.80 10.21 11.04
CA LYS A 116 -0.17 9.52 12.17
C LYS A 116 1.32 9.25 11.94
N ILE A 117 1.69 8.73 10.77
CA ILE A 117 3.09 8.50 10.41
C ILE A 117 3.85 9.83 10.39
N ALA A 118 3.25 10.88 9.84
CA ALA A 118 3.85 12.21 9.82
C ALA A 118 4.06 12.76 11.25
N MET A 119 3.08 12.60 12.14
CA MET A 119 3.20 13.00 13.55
C MET A 119 4.31 12.24 14.29
N GLU A 120 4.45 10.93 14.08
CA GLU A 120 5.55 10.14 14.67
C GLU A 120 6.92 10.70 14.22
N PHE A 121 7.09 11.03 12.94
CA PHE A 121 8.32 11.65 12.46
C PHE A 121 8.57 13.06 13.00
N LEU A 122 7.52 13.87 13.17
CA LEU A 122 7.65 15.18 13.80
C LEU A 122 8.04 15.07 15.29
N GLN A 123 7.57 14.05 16.00
CA GLN A 123 8.01 13.77 17.38
C GLN A 123 9.46 13.31 17.44
N GLU A 124 9.93 12.58 16.44
CA GLU A 124 11.35 12.23 16.25
C GLU A 124 12.22 13.44 15.84
N GLY A 125 11.63 14.62 15.63
CA GLY A 125 12.35 15.84 15.28
C GLY A 125 12.67 15.99 13.79
N LYS A 126 12.05 15.20 12.91
CA LYS A 126 12.24 15.33 11.46
C LYS A 126 11.53 16.56 10.91
N THR A 127 12.10 17.12 9.84
CA THR A 127 11.51 18.26 9.15
C THR A 127 10.39 17.83 8.19
N GLU A 128 9.48 18.76 7.86
CA GLU A 128 8.42 18.51 6.88
C GLU A 128 8.97 18.00 5.54
N GLN A 129 10.12 18.52 5.09
CA GLN A 129 10.74 18.10 3.84
C GLN A 129 11.24 16.65 3.87
N GLU A 130 11.77 16.20 5.01
CA GLU A 130 12.20 14.80 5.18
C GLU A 130 10.99 13.86 5.20
N ILE A 131 9.89 14.29 5.83
CA ILE A 131 8.64 13.55 5.84
C ILE A 131 8.08 13.43 4.41
N VAL A 132 8.08 14.52 3.64
CA VAL A 132 7.65 14.50 2.23
C VAL A 132 8.50 13.54 1.40
N LYS A 133 9.84 13.63 1.49
CA LYS A 133 10.75 12.71 0.79
C LYS A 133 10.51 11.25 1.18
N TYR A 134 10.26 10.98 2.46
CA TYR A 134 9.93 9.64 2.92
C TYR A 134 8.64 9.13 2.28
N TYR A 135 7.60 9.98 2.19
CA TYR A 135 6.35 9.61 1.52
C TYR A 135 6.50 9.31 0.03
N GLU A 136 7.29 10.11 -0.68
CA GLU A 136 7.56 9.90 -2.10
C GLU A 136 8.34 8.61 -2.35
N GLN A 137 9.41 8.39 -1.58
CA GLN A 137 10.27 7.21 -1.75
C GLN A 137 9.59 5.92 -1.27
N GLU A 138 8.96 5.96 -0.09
CA GLU A 138 8.48 4.75 0.52
C GLU A 138 7.13 4.30 -0.01
N TYR A 139 6.25 5.28 -0.25
CA TYR A 139 4.86 5.02 -0.59
C TYR A 139 4.47 5.46 -2.00
N LEU A 140 5.37 6.07 -2.78
CA LEU A 140 5.07 6.60 -4.12
C LEU A 140 3.92 7.62 -4.09
N ALA A 141 3.75 8.35 -2.99
CA ALA A 141 2.76 9.40 -2.88
C ALA A 141 3.20 10.64 -3.66
N THR A 142 2.25 11.37 -4.23
CA THR A 142 2.55 12.63 -4.94
C THR A 142 3.03 13.70 -3.96
N GLU A 143 3.98 14.54 -4.38
CA GLU A 143 4.54 15.64 -3.59
C GLU A 143 3.44 16.51 -2.96
N GLN A 144 2.40 16.83 -3.75
CA GLN A 144 1.28 17.65 -3.30
C GLN A 144 0.55 17.03 -2.09
N LYS A 145 0.26 15.73 -2.12
CA LYS A 145 -0.42 15.04 -1.02
C LYS A 145 0.49 14.81 0.17
N ALA A 146 1.74 14.44 -0.08
CA ALA A 146 2.75 14.30 0.96
C ALA A 146 2.94 15.61 1.74
N THR A 147 3.06 16.73 1.03
CA THR A 147 3.19 18.08 1.61
C THR A 147 1.93 18.48 2.38
N MET A 148 0.75 18.21 1.83
CA MET A 148 -0.52 18.48 2.53
C MET A 148 -0.60 17.69 3.84
N CYS A 149 -0.21 16.42 3.83
CA CYS A 149 -0.17 15.58 5.03
C CYS A 149 0.80 16.12 6.09
N ALA A 150 2.04 16.44 5.69
CA ALA A 150 3.03 17.00 6.59
C ALA A 150 2.53 18.28 7.25
N LYS A 151 1.94 19.21 6.48
CA LYS A 151 1.35 20.45 7.01
C LYS A 151 0.20 20.22 7.97
N ILE A 152 -0.66 19.22 7.71
CA ILE A 152 -1.75 18.88 8.62
C ILE A 152 -1.17 18.34 9.93
N ALA A 153 -0.19 17.43 9.87
CA ALA A 153 0.47 16.88 11.05
C ALA A 153 1.18 17.95 11.89
N THR A 154 1.88 18.91 11.25
CA THR A 154 2.51 20.04 11.94
C THR A 154 1.48 20.89 12.68
N ARG A 155 0.34 21.17 12.03
CA ARG A 155 -0.76 21.91 12.66
C ARG A 155 -1.39 21.14 13.80
N GLU A 156 -1.64 19.83 13.64
CA GLU A 156 -2.16 18.98 14.70
C GLU A 156 -1.20 18.94 15.90
N GLN A 157 0.11 18.81 15.67
CA GLN A 157 1.12 18.85 16.72
C GLN A 157 1.16 20.20 17.44
N ALA A 158 1.07 21.32 16.71
CA ALA A 158 1.03 22.66 17.29
C ALA A 158 -0.23 22.86 18.15
N LEU A 159 -1.39 22.37 17.70
CA LEU A 159 -2.63 22.41 18.48
C LEU A 159 -2.53 21.57 19.75
N LEU A 160 -1.98 20.35 19.65
CA LEU A 160 -1.74 19.47 20.81
C LEU A 160 -0.72 20.09 21.79
N GLY A 161 0.27 20.82 21.31
CA GLY A 161 1.21 21.55 22.17
C GLY A 161 0.61 22.77 22.87
N THR A 162 -0.50 23.31 22.35
CA THR A 162 -1.21 24.47 22.93
C THR A 162 -2.16 24.06 24.06
N PHE A 163 -2.55 22.79 24.12
CA PHE A 163 -3.32 22.21 25.22
C PHE A 163 -2.43 21.19 25.96
N PRO A 164 -1.80 21.56 27.09
CA PRO A 164 -1.22 20.54 27.94
C PRO A 164 -2.32 19.55 28.28
N TYR A 165 -2.09 18.28 27.96
CA TYR A 165 -3.01 17.17 28.25
C TYR A 165 -2.95 16.87 29.75
N GLU A 166 -3.29 17.86 30.58
CA GLU A 166 -3.58 17.72 31.98
C GLU A 166 -5.08 18.01 32.14
N GLU A 167 -5.80 16.93 32.45
CA GLU A 167 -7.19 16.90 32.95
C GLU A 167 -8.34 16.77 31.92
N GLN A 168 -8.78 15.50 31.82
CA GLN A 168 -10.17 15.01 31.85
C GLN A 168 -11.16 15.48 30.77
N TYR A 169 -11.72 14.52 30.02
CA TYR A 169 -13.16 14.22 30.02
C TYR A 169 -13.40 12.79 29.49
N SER A 170 -13.65 11.84 30.39
CA SER A 170 -14.45 10.65 30.04
C SER A 170 -15.91 11.08 30.05
N LEU A 171 -16.53 11.15 28.88
CA LEU A 171 -17.99 11.21 28.78
C LEU A 171 -18.52 9.77 28.95
N TYR A 172 -19.15 9.53 30.10
CA TYR A 172 -20.01 8.37 30.37
C TYR A 172 -21.44 8.66 29.92
#